data_AF-A0A526YS67-F1
#
_entry.id   AF-A0A526YS67-F1
#
_cell.length_a   1.000
_cell.length_b   1.000
_cell.length_c   1.000
_cell.angle_alpha   90.00
_cell.angle_beta   90.00
_cell.angle_gamma   90.00
#
_symmetry.space_group_name_H-M   'P 1'
#
loop_
_entity.id
_entity.type
_entity.pdbx_description
1 polymer ?
#
loop_
_entity_poly.entity_id
_entity_poly.type
_entity_poly.pdbx_seq_one_letter_code
_entity_poly.pdbx_strand_id
1 'polypeptide(L)'
;DESRDTSRYLVGLLVFLGLLGTFWGLLNTIGSIRETIDSLDPGTGDAAAVLESLKAGLSAPLAGMGTAFSSSLFGLSGSLVLGFLDLQAGRAQTRFYTELENWLSSVTDLSSDIVVAEPPRVESSDEIRVLSERLRSMQENGGGANPRVATAMANLADGISGLVKNMRSEQQIMRDWVEAQSDEQKAMRNTLEKIADALKKTGVH
;
A
#
# COMPACT_ATOMS: atom_id res chain seq x y z
N ASP A 1 8.81 -6.06 -0.24
CA ASP A 1 8.68 -4.99 0.76
C ASP A 1 9.98 -4.26 1.03
N GLU A 2 11.07 -4.96 1.31
CA GLU A 2 12.34 -4.35 1.73
C GLU A 2 12.91 -3.28 0.77
N SER A 3 12.75 -3.46 -0.55
CA SER A 3 13.12 -2.46 -1.55
C SER A 3 12.25 -1.19 -1.51
N ARG A 4 10.93 -1.34 -1.30
CA ARG A 4 10.00 -0.20 -1.10
C ARG A 4 10.28 0.53 0.20
N ASP A 5 10.64 -0.21 1.25
CA ASP A 5 10.98 0.39 2.55
C ASP A 5 12.28 1.19 2.48
N THR A 6 13.29 0.66 1.80
CA THR A 6 14.56 1.37 1.56
C THR A 6 14.35 2.65 0.75
N SER A 7 13.50 2.59 -0.28
CA SER A 7 13.17 3.74 -1.12
C SER A 7 12.43 4.83 -0.34
N ARG A 8 11.40 4.47 0.45
CA ARG A 8 10.71 5.41 1.35
C ARG A 8 11.65 6.01 2.40
N TYR A 9 12.57 5.21 2.94
CA TYR A 9 13.57 5.69 3.90
C TYR A 9 14.51 6.71 3.25
N LEU A 10 15.05 6.43 2.06
CA LEU A 10 15.91 7.36 1.32
C LEU A 10 15.20 8.67 0.99
N VAL A 11 13.94 8.60 0.54
CA VAL A 11 13.11 9.79 0.29
C VAL A 11 12.95 10.60 1.58
N GLY A 12 12.60 9.96 2.70
CA GLY A 12 12.48 10.64 3.99
C GLY A 12 13.80 11.23 4.50
N LEU A 13 14.91 10.53 4.28
CA LEU A 13 16.26 10.99 4.64
C LEU A 13 16.67 12.23 3.85
N LEU A 14 16.38 12.29 2.55
CA LEU A 14 16.64 13.46 1.71
C LEU A 14 15.88 14.71 2.16
N VAL A 15 14.60 14.53 2.53
CA VAL A 15 13.80 15.62 3.11
C VAL A 15 14.40 16.07 4.43
N PHE A 16 14.72 15.13 5.32
CA PHE A 16 15.36 15.43 6.59
C PHE A 16 16.70 16.16 6.42
N LEU A 17 17.52 15.74 5.46
CA LEU A 17 18.81 16.36 5.17
C LEU A 17 18.64 17.78 4.61
N GLY A 18 17.60 18.02 3.80
CA GLY A 18 17.23 19.37 3.35
C GLY A 18 16.85 20.29 4.50
N LEU A 19 16.06 19.79 5.46
CA LEU A 19 15.70 20.51 6.69
C LEU A 19 16.91 20.73 7.61
N LEU A 20 17.85 19.79 7.67
CA LEU A 20 19.09 19.96 8.43
C LEU A 20 19.97 21.06 7.83
N GLY A 21 19.97 21.21 6.51
CA GLY A 21 20.66 22.31 5.83
C GLY A 21 20.03 23.68 6.10
N THR A 22 18.71 23.79 6.20
CA THR A 22 18.07 25.06 6.62
C THR A 22 18.44 25.41 8.04
N PHE A 23 18.46 24.43 8.93
CA PHE A 23 18.89 24.60 10.32
C PHE A 23 20.34 25.12 10.39
N TRP A 24 21.24 24.52 9.62
CA TRP A 24 22.64 24.97 9.54
C TRP A 24 22.79 26.40 9.02
N GLY A 25 22.07 26.77 7.95
CA GLY A 25 22.14 28.14 7.43
C GLY A 25 21.59 29.16 8.44
N LEU A 26 20.53 28.82 9.19
CA LEU A 26 20.02 29.66 10.27
C LEU A 26 21.03 29.83 11.43
N LEU A 27 21.79 28.79 11.78
CA LEU A 27 22.87 28.90 12.78
C LEU A 27 23.96 29.89 12.34
N ASN A 28 24.34 29.86 11.05
CA ASN A 28 25.29 30.82 10.50
C ASN A 28 24.73 32.25 10.55
N THR A 29 23.46 32.43 10.21
CA THR A 29 22.76 33.72 10.31
C THR A 29 22.81 34.26 11.73
N ILE A 30 22.52 33.45 12.75
CA ILE A 30 22.58 33.86 14.16
C ILE A 30 24.02 34.22 14.58
N GLY A 31 25.02 33.46 14.13
CA GLY A 31 26.43 33.75 14.38
C GLY A 31 26.86 35.12 13.82
N SER A 32 26.50 35.40 12.57
CA SER A 32 26.81 36.69 11.92
C SER A 32 26.12 37.89 12.58
N ILE A 33 24.90 37.71 13.08
CA ILE A 33 24.17 38.74 13.84
C ILE A 33 24.90 39.01 15.17
N ARG A 34 25.35 37.96 15.88
CA ARG A 34 26.11 38.12 17.11
C ARG A 34 27.39 38.91 16.89
N GLU A 35 28.16 38.56 15.86
CA GLU A 35 29.42 39.26 15.53
C GLU A 35 29.17 40.72 15.16
N THR A 36 28.08 41.00 14.42
CA THR A 36 27.66 42.37 14.11
C THR A 36 27.35 43.17 15.37
N ILE A 37 26.61 42.59 16.32
CA ILE A 37 26.26 43.22 17.59
C ILE A 37 27.50 43.46 18.45
N ASP A 38 28.41 42.49 18.54
CA ASP A 38 29.66 42.60 19.30
C ASP A 38 30.61 43.65 18.68
N SER A 39 30.54 43.86 17.36
CA SER A 39 31.34 44.87 16.64
C SER A 39 30.86 46.32 16.78
N LEU A 40 29.62 46.52 17.26
CA LEU A 40 29.07 47.84 17.49
C LEU A 40 29.62 48.41 18.81
N ASP A 41 30.65 49.26 18.72
CA ASP A 41 31.13 50.06 19.86
C ASP A 41 30.40 51.43 19.91
N PRO A 42 29.44 51.62 20.85
CA PRO A 42 28.73 52.88 21.00
C PRO A 42 29.60 54.04 21.51
N GLY A 43 30.86 53.79 21.91
CA GLY A 43 31.77 54.78 22.47
C GLY A 43 32.46 55.71 21.46
N THR A 44 32.37 55.44 20.16
CA THR A 44 33.17 56.13 19.12
C THR A 44 32.56 57.45 18.59
N GLY A 45 31.30 57.76 18.94
CA GLY A 45 30.66 59.06 18.63
C GLY A 45 30.32 59.31 17.16
N ASP A 46 30.68 58.43 16.23
CA ASP A 46 30.37 58.55 14.81
C ASP A 46 29.21 57.64 14.39
N ALA A 47 28.02 58.22 14.32
CA ALA A 47 26.80 57.51 13.90
C ALA A 47 26.86 56.97 12.46
N ALA A 48 27.68 57.58 11.58
CA ALA A 48 27.84 57.11 10.21
C ALA A 48 28.67 55.82 10.15
N ALA A 49 29.69 55.69 10.99
CA ALA A 49 30.49 54.48 11.12
C ALA A 49 29.68 53.30 11.68
N VAL A 50 28.83 53.56 12.69
CA VAL A 50 27.92 52.55 13.27
C VAL A 50 26.91 52.04 12.24
N LEU A 51 26.36 52.94 11.41
CA LEU A 51 25.41 52.57 10.36
C LEU A 51 26.05 51.72 9.26
N GLU A 52 27.28 52.05 8.84
CA GLU A 52 27.99 51.26 7.82
C GLU A 52 28.36 49.86 8.35
N SER A 53 28.76 49.73 9.63
CA SER A 53 28.97 48.43 10.28
C SER A 53 27.70 47.58 10.37
N LEU A 54 26.55 48.21 10.68
CA LEU A 54 25.24 47.54 10.69
C LEU A 54 24.85 47.04 9.29
N LYS A 55 25.07 47.87 8.27
CA LYS A 55 24.79 47.52 6.86
C LYS A 55 25.68 46.36 6.39
N ALA A 56 26.97 46.39 6.73
CA ALA A 56 27.90 45.30 6.42
C ALA A 56 27.49 44.01 7.15
N GLY A 57 27.16 44.11 8.44
CA GLY A 57 26.77 42.99 9.28
C GLY A 57 25.42 42.35 8.95
N LEU A 58 24.50 43.10 8.34
CA LEU A 58 23.23 42.56 7.84
C LEU A 58 23.33 41.84 6.48
N SER A 59 24.43 42.03 5.74
CA SER A 59 24.64 41.35 4.45
C SER A 59 25.00 39.86 4.60
N ALA A 60 25.78 39.52 5.63
CA ALA A 60 26.18 38.15 5.96
C ALA A 60 24.99 37.21 6.28
N PRO A 61 24.01 37.59 7.11
CA PRO A 61 22.83 36.77 7.37
C PRO A 61 21.92 36.62 6.12
N LEU A 62 21.92 37.60 5.20
CA LEU A 62 21.25 37.45 3.91
C LEU A 62 21.88 36.35 3.05
N ALA A 63 23.21 36.26 3.04
CA ALA A 63 23.94 35.21 2.33
C ALA A 63 23.72 33.82 2.98
N GLY A 64 23.70 33.74 4.31
CA GLY A 64 23.40 32.50 5.06
C GLY A 64 22.00 31.94 4.81
N MET A 65 21.04 32.82 4.46
CA MET A 65 19.69 32.40 4.08
C MET A 65 19.67 31.68 2.71
N GLY A 66 20.53 32.08 1.77
CA GLY A 66 20.62 31.46 0.44
C GLY A 66 21.15 30.02 0.48
N THR A 67 22.11 29.73 1.36
CA THR A 67 22.61 28.36 1.58
C THR A 67 21.58 27.48 2.28
N ALA A 68 20.84 28.01 3.27
CA ALA A 68 19.70 27.32 3.86
C ALA A 68 18.65 26.94 2.81
N PHE A 69 18.24 27.91 1.98
CA PHE A 69 17.18 27.71 0.99
C PHE A 69 17.59 26.73 -0.12
N SER A 70 18.81 26.87 -0.65
CA SER A 70 19.33 25.94 -1.68
C SER A 70 19.48 24.50 -1.18
N SER A 71 19.88 24.30 0.09
CA SER A 71 19.92 22.96 0.69
C SER A 71 18.52 22.34 0.83
N SER A 72 17.51 23.13 1.17
CA SER A 72 16.11 22.67 1.22
C SER A 72 15.60 22.27 -0.16
N LEU A 73 15.84 23.12 -1.16
CA LEU A 73 15.48 22.83 -2.55
C LEU A 73 16.17 21.57 -3.06
N PHE A 74 17.44 21.36 -2.71
CA PHE A 74 18.17 20.15 -3.09
C PHE A 74 17.57 18.89 -2.45
N GLY A 75 17.29 18.90 -1.14
CA GLY A 75 16.68 17.78 -0.43
C GLY A 75 15.28 17.43 -0.96
N LEU A 76 14.44 18.44 -1.16
CA LEU A 76 13.08 18.25 -1.70
C LEU A 76 13.10 17.79 -3.16
N SER A 77 13.92 18.42 -4.02
CA SER A 77 14.03 18.03 -5.43
C SER A 77 14.58 16.61 -5.57
N GLY A 78 15.59 16.26 -4.77
CA GLY A 78 16.13 14.90 -4.72
C GLY A 78 15.09 13.88 -4.26
N SER A 79 14.28 14.21 -3.25
CA SER A 79 13.17 13.34 -2.81
C SER A 79 12.10 13.14 -3.89
N LEU A 80 11.84 14.17 -4.70
CA LEU A 80 10.90 14.13 -5.82
C LEU A 80 11.40 13.22 -6.95
N VAL A 81 12.68 13.36 -7.31
CA VAL A 81 13.32 12.52 -8.33
C VAL A 81 13.35 11.05 -7.88
N LEU A 82 13.75 10.78 -6.64
CA LEU A 82 13.73 9.40 -6.12
C LEU A 82 12.30 8.84 -6.03
N GLY A 83 11.33 9.64 -5.58
CA GLY A 83 9.93 9.21 -5.55
C GLY A 83 9.39 8.87 -6.94
N PHE A 84 9.77 9.64 -7.96
CA PHE A 84 9.43 9.32 -9.34
C PHE A 84 10.08 8.02 -9.83
N LEU A 85 11.37 7.81 -9.54
CA LEU A 85 12.08 6.58 -9.87
C LEU A 85 11.46 5.35 -9.18
N ASP A 86 11.03 5.49 -7.93
CA ASP A 86 10.35 4.44 -7.18
C ASP A 86 9.05 4.00 -7.85
N LEU A 87 8.24 4.96 -8.31
CA LEU A 87 7.01 4.65 -9.05
C LEU A 87 7.30 3.93 -10.37
N GLN A 88 8.34 4.33 -11.10
CA GLN A 88 8.73 3.65 -12.34
C GLN A 88 9.24 2.23 -12.06
N ALA A 89 10.07 2.05 -11.02
CA ALA A 89 10.58 0.75 -10.61
C ALA A 89 9.45 -0.19 -10.18
N GLY A 90 8.47 0.31 -9.41
CA GLY A 90 7.30 -0.48 -9.00
C GLY A 90 6.48 -0.97 -10.19
N ARG A 91 6.24 -0.11 -11.19
CA ARG A 91 5.54 -0.50 -12.44
C ARG A 91 6.32 -1.55 -13.22
N ALA A 92 7.63 -1.35 -13.37
CA ALA A 92 8.51 -2.30 -14.08
C ALA A 92 8.56 -3.65 -13.36
N GLN A 93 8.60 -3.65 -12.03
CA GLN A 93 8.60 -4.86 -11.21
C GLN A 93 7.27 -5.63 -11.35
N THR A 94 6.11 -4.97 -11.27
CA THR A 94 4.82 -5.63 -11.50
C THR A 94 4.76 -6.25 -12.90
N ARG A 95 5.18 -5.50 -13.93
CA ARG A 95 5.23 -6.01 -15.31
C ARG A 95 6.13 -7.24 -15.43
N PHE A 96 7.32 -7.19 -14.84
CA PHE A 96 8.27 -8.31 -14.86
C PHE A 96 7.70 -9.56 -14.16
N TYR A 97 7.03 -9.40 -13.02
CA TYR A 97 6.38 -10.53 -12.34
C TYR A 97 5.29 -11.16 -13.20
N THR A 98 4.43 -10.35 -13.83
CA THR A 98 3.40 -10.86 -14.74
C THR A 98 4.02 -11.56 -15.96
N GLU A 99 5.10 -11.00 -16.52
CA GLU A 99 5.82 -11.64 -17.64
C GLU A 99 6.48 -12.97 -17.23
N LEU A 100 7.08 -13.04 -16.05
CA LEU A 100 7.64 -14.28 -15.48
C LEU A 100 6.56 -15.33 -15.23
N GLU A 101 5.42 -14.93 -14.65
CA GLU A 101 4.29 -15.81 -14.38
C GLU A 101 3.73 -16.39 -15.69
N ASN A 102 3.55 -15.55 -16.70
CA ASN A 102 3.10 -16.00 -18.02
C ASN A 102 4.11 -16.96 -18.67
N TRP A 103 5.41 -16.70 -18.53
CA TRP A 103 6.45 -17.60 -19.04
C TRP A 103 6.47 -18.95 -18.31
N LEU A 104 6.37 -18.95 -16.98
CA LEU A 104 6.29 -20.17 -16.18
C LEU A 104 5.02 -20.97 -16.49
N SER A 105 3.90 -20.29 -16.68
CA SER A 105 2.63 -20.89 -17.09
C SER A 105 2.79 -21.54 -18.46
N SER A 106 3.38 -20.85 -19.44
CA SER A 106 3.66 -21.43 -20.76
C SER A 106 4.53 -22.69 -20.67
N VAL A 107 5.61 -22.70 -19.87
CA VAL A 107 6.49 -23.88 -19.74
C VAL A 107 5.77 -25.05 -19.05
N THR A 108 4.89 -24.75 -18.09
CA THR A 108 4.13 -25.77 -17.34
C THR A 108 2.96 -26.31 -18.16
N ASP A 109 2.31 -25.46 -18.95
CA ASP A 109 1.15 -25.85 -19.75
C ASP A 109 1.53 -26.75 -20.95
N LEU A 110 2.75 -26.60 -21.47
CA LEU A 110 3.32 -27.55 -22.44
C LEU A 110 3.50 -28.97 -21.87
N SER A 111 3.55 -29.15 -20.54
CA SER A 111 3.56 -30.48 -19.92
C SER A 111 2.14 -31.03 -19.69
N SER A 112 1.11 -30.18 -19.64
CA SER A 112 -0.31 -30.58 -19.65
C SER A 112 -0.81 -30.95 -21.05
N ASP A 113 -0.11 -30.55 -22.11
CA ASP A 113 -0.43 -30.92 -23.50
C ASP A 113 -0.03 -32.37 -23.86
N ILE A 114 0.15 -33.24 -22.86
CA ILE A 114 -0.10 -34.68 -23.02
C ILE A 114 -1.61 -34.85 -23.19
N VAL A 115 -2.05 -34.56 -24.41
CA VAL A 115 -3.32 -34.86 -25.08
C VAL A 115 -4.25 -35.74 -24.23
N VAL A 116 -5.09 -35.10 -23.40
CA VAL A 116 -6.42 -35.65 -23.15
C VAL A 116 -7.23 -35.30 -24.38
N ALA A 117 -7.27 -36.24 -25.32
CA ALA A 117 -8.06 -36.13 -26.53
C ALA A 117 -9.48 -35.67 -26.16
N GLU A 118 -9.87 -34.54 -26.73
CA GLU A 118 -11.19 -33.94 -26.62
C GLU A 118 -12.25 -35.01 -26.99
N PRO A 119 -13.16 -35.40 -26.07
CA PRO A 119 -14.29 -36.22 -26.47
C PRO A 119 -15.22 -35.36 -27.35
N PRO A 120 -15.80 -35.93 -28.41
CA PRO A 120 -16.63 -35.17 -29.33
C PRO A 120 -17.86 -34.65 -28.58
N ARG A 121 -18.27 -33.42 -28.89
CA ARG A 121 -19.55 -32.83 -28.47
C ARG A 121 -20.72 -33.75 -28.87
N VAL A 122 -21.12 -34.64 -27.98
CA VAL A 122 -22.38 -35.39 -28.09
C VAL A 122 -22.97 -35.49 -26.68
N GLU A 123 -24.10 -34.81 -26.51
CA GLU A 123 -25.18 -35.09 -25.55
C GLU A 123 -24.75 -35.63 -24.17
N SER A 124 -24.65 -34.70 -23.22
CA SER A 124 -24.50 -34.96 -21.78
C SER A 124 -25.52 -35.95 -21.19
N SER A 125 -26.62 -36.24 -21.90
CA SER A 125 -27.59 -37.29 -21.55
C SER A 125 -27.09 -38.70 -21.85
N ASP A 126 -26.33 -38.90 -22.92
CA ASP A 126 -25.81 -40.22 -23.29
C ASP A 126 -24.57 -40.59 -22.46
N GLU A 127 -23.72 -39.62 -22.11
CA GLU A 127 -22.61 -39.86 -21.19
C GLU A 127 -23.09 -40.24 -19.78
N ILE A 128 -24.14 -39.59 -19.26
CA ILE A 128 -24.74 -39.96 -17.96
C ILE A 128 -25.35 -41.37 -18.03
N ARG A 129 -26.01 -41.72 -19.13
CA ARG A 129 -26.52 -43.08 -19.34
C ARG A 129 -25.40 -44.10 -19.38
N VAL A 130 -24.35 -43.85 -20.15
CA VAL A 130 -23.19 -44.75 -20.25
C VAL A 130 -22.47 -44.86 -18.91
N LEU A 131 -22.28 -43.77 -18.16
CA LEU A 131 -21.72 -43.80 -16.81
C LEU A 131 -22.59 -44.59 -15.83
N SER A 132 -23.92 -44.45 -15.91
CA SER A 132 -24.86 -45.21 -15.08
C SER A 132 -24.86 -46.70 -15.42
N GLU A 133 -24.78 -47.07 -16.69
CA GLU A 133 -24.67 -48.46 -17.14
C GLU A 133 -23.30 -49.05 -16.78
N ARG A 134 -22.23 -48.25 -16.82
CA ARG A 134 -20.88 -48.66 -16.46
C ARG A 134 -20.75 -48.85 -14.94
N LEU A 135 -21.33 -47.97 -14.13
CA LEU A 135 -21.47 -48.15 -12.68
C LEU A 135 -22.30 -49.39 -12.34
N ARG A 136 -23.41 -49.60 -13.03
CA ARG A 136 -24.27 -50.78 -12.83
C ARG A 136 -23.54 -52.08 -13.20
N SER A 137 -22.85 -52.11 -14.34
CA SER A 137 -22.04 -53.26 -14.76
C SER A 137 -20.85 -53.52 -13.83
N MET A 138 -20.27 -52.49 -13.23
CA MET A 138 -19.17 -52.60 -12.26
C MET A 138 -19.67 -53.13 -10.90
N GLN A 139 -20.93 -52.84 -10.55
CA GLN A 139 -21.62 -53.36 -9.38
C GLN A 139 -22.13 -54.80 -9.59
N GLU A 140 -22.55 -55.15 -10.80
CA GLU A 140 -23.02 -56.50 -11.16
C GLU A 140 -21.86 -57.50 -11.39
N ASN A 141 -20.73 -57.06 -11.97
CA ASN A 141 -19.55 -57.91 -12.18
C ASN A 141 -18.58 -57.94 -10.98
N GLY A 142 -18.78 -57.07 -9.99
CA GLY A 142 -17.94 -56.92 -8.80
C GLY A 142 -18.66 -57.33 -7.53
N GLY A 143 -19.02 -58.61 -7.40
CA GLY A 143 -19.59 -59.20 -6.19
C GLY A 143 -18.62 -59.13 -5.01
N GLY A 144 -18.62 -57.99 -4.32
CA GLY A 144 -17.83 -57.73 -3.11
C GLY A 144 -17.58 -56.24 -2.98
N ALA A 145 -18.24 -55.61 -2.01
CA ALA A 145 -18.06 -54.20 -1.68
C ALA A 145 -16.57 -53.86 -1.62
N ASN A 146 -16.08 -53.16 -2.64
CA ASN A 146 -14.66 -52.85 -2.76
C ASN A 146 -14.31 -51.89 -1.61
N PRO A 147 -13.56 -52.30 -0.58
CA PRO A 147 -13.39 -51.52 0.65
C PRO A 147 -12.73 -50.16 0.39
N ARG A 148 -12.00 -50.03 -0.73
CA ARG A 148 -11.42 -48.78 -1.23
C ARG A 148 -12.47 -47.77 -1.72
N VAL A 149 -13.56 -48.23 -2.34
CA VAL A 149 -14.64 -47.34 -2.80
C VAL A 149 -15.52 -46.92 -1.63
N ALA A 150 -15.79 -47.82 -0.69
CA ALA A 150 -16.51 -47.49 0.53
C ALA A 150 -15.74 -46.47 1.41
N THR A 151 -14.43 -46.62 1.52
CA THR A 151 -13.58 -45.64 2.23
C THR A 151 -13.44 -44.32 1.48
N ALA A 152 -13.35 -44.31 0.15
CA ALA A 152 -13.36 -43.08 -0.64
C ALA A 152 -14.70 -42.33 -0.52
N MET A 153 -15.83 -43.04 -0.52
CA MET A 153 -17.16 -42.45 -0.30
C MET A 153 -17.33 -41.91 1.13
N ALA A 154 -16.78 -42.60 2.14
CA ALA A 154 -16.79 -42.12 3.52
C ALA A 154 -15.97 -40.83 3.67
N ASN A 155 -14.76 -40.78 3.08
CA ASN A 155 -13.91 -39.59 3.11
C ASN A 155 -14.53 -38.41 2.34
N LEU A 156 -15.20 -38.67 1.22
CA LEU A 156 -15.92 -37.65 0.46
C LEU A 156 -17.13 -37.11 1.24
N ALA A 157 -17.90 -37.99 1.88
CA ALA A 157 -19.03 -37.58 2.71
C ALA A 157 -18.57 -36.73 3.90
N ASP A 158 -17.44 -37.08 4.52
CA ASP A 158 -16.85 -36.31 5.63
C ASP A 158 -16.31 -34.95 5.13
N GLY A 159 -15.69 -34.93 3.94
CA GLY A 159 -15.24 -33.70 3.28
C GLY A 159 -16.40 -32.75 2.91
N ILE A 160 -17.50 -33.28 2.38
CA ILE A 160 -18.70 -32.48 2.05
C ILE A 160 -19.35 -31.96 3.34
N SER A 161 -19.44 -32.77 4.39
CA SER A 161 -19.94 -32.35 5.70
C SER A 161 -19.08 -31.22 6.30
N GLY A 162 -17.75 -31.34 6.18
CA GLY A 162 -16.80 -30.30 6.56
C GLY A 162 -17.00 -28.99 5.78
N LEU A 163 -17.17 -29.09 4.45
CA LEU A 163 -17.42 -27.93 3.59
C LEU A 163 -18.75 -27.23 3.94
N VAL A 164 -19.81 -28.00 4.17
CA VAL A 164 -21.12 -27.45 4.57
C VAL A 164 -21.05 -26.76 5.92
N LYS A 165 -20.30 -27.32 6.87
CA LYS A 165 -20.06 -26.71 8.18
C LYS A 165 -19.27 -25.40 8.04
N ASN A 166 -18.26 -25.37 7.17
CA ASN A 166 -17.51 -24.15 6.87
C ASN A 166 -18.39 -23.09 6.22
N MET A 167 -19.17 -23.45 5.20
CA MET A 167 -20.07 -22.53 4.51
C MET A 167 -21.13 -21.95 5.47
N ARG A 168 -21.66 -22.75 6.40
CA ARG A 168 -22.58 -22.27 7.44
C ARG A 168 -21.89 -21.27 8.38
N SER A 169 -20.64 -21.51 8.74
CA SER A 169 -19.82 -20.60 9.55
C SER A 169 -19.58 -19.28 8.84
N GLU A 170 -19.16 -19.31 7.56
CA GLU A 170 -18.94 -18.12 6.74
C GLU A 170 -20.22 -17.31 6.54
N GLN A 171 -21.35 -17.97 6.28
CA GLN A 171 -22.63 -17.27 6.18
C GLN A 171 -23.07 -16.62 7.49
N GLN A 172 -22.69 -17.17 8.64
CA GLN A 172 -22.97 -16.55 9.92
C GLN A 172 -22.11 -15.31 10.13
N ILE A 173 -20.81 -15.40 9.87
CA ILE A 173 -19.89 -14.25 9.92
C ILE A 173 -20.35 -13.14 8.97
N MET A 174 -20.80 -13.48 7.76
CA MET A 174 -21.33 -12.50 6.81
C MET A 174 -22.58 -11.81 7.33
N ARG A 175 -23.51 -12.53 7.98
CA ARG A 175 -24.69 -11.93 8.60
C ARG A 175 -24.32 -11.01 9.74
N ASP A 176 -23.45 -11.46 10.64
CA ASP A 176 -23.00 -10.69 11.80
C ASP A 176 -22.28 -9.41 11.34
N TRP A 177 -21.47 -9.50 10.28
CA TRP A 177 -20.80 -8.34 9.66
C TRP A 177 -21.80 -7.36 9.02
N VAL A 178 -22.82 -7.85 8.31
CA VAL A 178 -23.86 -7.00 7.70
C VAL A 178 -24.66 -6.27 8.79
N GLU A 179 -24.98 -6.94 9.90
CA GLU A 179 -25.68 -6.33 11.04
C GLU A 179 -24.83 -5.25 11.71
N ALA A 180 -23.55 -5.55 12.01
CA ALA A 180 -22.62 -4.58 12.57
C ALA A 180 -22.42 -3.36 11.66
N GLN A 181 -22.27 -3.57 10.34
CA GLN A 181 -22.15 -2.49 9.35
C GLN A 181 -23.42 -1.63 9.30
N SER A 182 -24.60 -2.25 9.35
CA SER A 182 -25.88 -1.53 9.42
C SER A 182 -25.94 -0.61 10.64
N ASP A 183 -25.54 -1.11 11.80
CA ASP A 183 -25.59 -0.34 13.04
C ASP A 183 -24.55 0.78 13.07
N GLU A 184 -23.36 0.56 12.53
CA GLU A 184 -22.35 1.61 12.32
C GLU A 184 -22.87 2.71 11.39
N GLN A 185 -23.51 2.35 10.28
CA GLN A 185 -24.11 3.32 9.35
C GLN A 185 -25.21 4.15 10.02
N LYS A 186 -26.05 3.54 10.88
CA LYS A 186 -27.05 4.28 11.66
C LYS A 186 -26.39 5.22 12.66
N ALA A 187 -25.36 4.77 13.37
CA ALA A 187 -24.61 5.60 14.31
C ALA A 187 -23.96 6.82 13.61
N MET A 188 -23.36 6.60 12.44
CA MET A 188 -22.77 7.66 11.60
C MET A 188 -23.83 8.67 11.12
N ARG A 189 -25.01 8.20 10.70
CA ARG A 189 -26.11 9.11 10.34
C ARG A 189 -26.55 9.95 11.53
N ASN A 190 -26.70 9.34 12.71
CA ASN A 190 -27.07 10.06 13.93
C ASN A 190 -26.01 11.09 14.35
N THR A 191 -24.72 10.81 14.18
CA THR A 191 -23.66 11.79 14.49
C THR A 191 -23.66 12.93 13.49
N LEU A 192 -23.85 12.65 12.19
CA LEU A 192 -23.98 13.67 11.16
C LEU A 192 -25.20 14.57 11.39
N GLU A 193 -26.34 14.01 11.79
CA GLU A 193 -27.55 14.76 12.12
C GLU A 193 -27.32 15.68 13.32
N LYS A 194 -26.68 15.19 14.39
CA LYS A 194 -26.30 16.02 15.55
C LYS A 194 -25.34 17.15 15.19
N ILE A 195 -24.37 16.90 14.29
CA ILE A 195 -23.45 17.94 13.80
C ILE A 195 -24.21 18.96 12.95
N ALA A 196 -25.10 18.53 12.07
CA ALA A 196 -25.93 19.40 11.24
C ALA A 196 -26.83 20.31 12.08
N ASP A 197 -27.46 19.78 13.13
CA ASP A 197 -28.28 20.55 14.08
C ASP A 197 -27.45 21.56 14.88
N ALA A 198 -26.26 21.16 15.33
CA ALA A 198 -25.34 22.07 16.03
C ALA A 198 -24.93 23.25 15.13
N LEU A 199 -24.58 22.98 13.86
CA LEU A 199 -24.22 24.02 12.88
C LEU A 199 -25.39 24.96 12.60
N LYS A 200 -26.61 24.41 12.46
CA LYS A 200 -27.82 25.22 12.26
C LYS A 200 -28.10 26.15 13.45
N LYS A 201 -27.82 25.70 14.67
CA LYS A 201 -28.00 26.51 15.89
C LYS A 201 -26.95 27.63 16.00
N THR A 202 -25.74 27.40 15.53
CA THR A 202 -24.65 28.41 15.54
C THR A 202 -24.83 29.48 14.45
N GLY A 203 -25.49 29.17 13.33
CA GLY A 203 -25.74 30.12 12.23
C GLY A 203 -26.92 31.09 12.43
N VAL A 204 -27.55 31.13 13.62
CA VAL A 204 -28.71 31.99 13.94
C VAL A 204 -28.32 33.19 14.84
N HIS A 205 -27.06 33.61 14.82
CA HIS A 205 -26.59 34.85 15.45
C HIS A 205 -25.92 35.78 14.43
#